data_AF-A0A2P2GKS7-F1
#
_entry.id   AF-A0A2P2GKS7-F1
#
_cell.length_a   1.000
_cell.length_b   1.000
_cell.length_c   1.000
_cell.angle_alpha   90.00
_cell.angle_beta   90.00
_cell.angle_gamma   90.00
#
_symmetry.space_group_name_H-M   'P 1'
#
loop_
_entity.id
_entity.type
_entity.pdbx_description
1 polymer ?
#
loop_
_entity_poly.entity_id
_entity_poly.type
_entity_poly.pdbx_seq_one_letter_code
_entity_poly.pdbx_strand_id
1 'polypeptide(L)'
;MTTKPPLPTDRLADWARIAVDTADQGDFAAINRIAGFAASSWTVNSPDGPLAKPMPLMQAVDGAVREALLHLLELGLIDIDTDRLWAAHSWPMHRPRNHHAKEA
;
A
#
# COMPACT_ATOMS: atom_id res chain seq x y z
N MET A 1 -16.78 -9.52 14.36
CA MET A 1 -16.67 -9.02 12.98
C MET A 1 -16.74 -7.52 13.04
N THR A 2 -15.65 -6.82 12.73
CA THR A 2 -15.66 -5.37 12.54
C THR A 2 -16.49 -5.06 11.31
N THR A 3 -17.51 -4.22 11.45
CA THR A 3 -18.30 -3.74 10.33
C THR A 3 -17.39 -3.01 9.36
N LYS A 4 -17.37 -3.43 8.09
CA LYS A 4 -16.69 -2.67 7.04
C LYS A 4 -17.22 -1.23 7.09
N PRO A 5 -16.37 -0.19 6.98
CA PRO A 5 -16.87 1.18 6.98
C PRO A 5 -17.88 1.39 5.82
N PRO A 6 -18.62 2.50 5.78
CA PRO A 6 -19.43 2.84 4.60
C PRO A 6 -18.54 3.21 3.40
N LEU A 7 -19.04 2.99 2.18
CA LEU A 7 -18.40 3.50 0.96
C LEU A 7 -18.45 5.03 0.94
N PRO A 8 -17.44 5.72 0.36
CA PRO A 8 -17.54 7.15 0.08
C PRO A 8 -18.75 7.46 -0.82
N THR A 9 -19.59 8.40 -0.41
CA THR A 9 -20.82 8.77 -1.14
C THR A 9 -20.67 10.02 -2.01
N ASP A 10 -19.67 10.87 -1.76
CA ASP A 10 -19.40 12.10 -2.52
C ASP A 10 -17.89 12.24 -2.82
N ARG A 11 -17.55 12.87 -3.95
CA ARG A 11 -16.20 13.12 -4.47
C ARG A 11 -15.32 13.92 -3.51
N LEU A 12 -15.92 14.76 -2.66
CA LEU A 12 -15.25 15.60 -1.68
C LEU A 12 -15.58 15.20 -0.23
N ALA A 13 -16.32 14.11 -0.02
CA ALA A 13 -16.65 13.68 1.33
C ALA A 13 -15.37 13.26 2.06
N ASP A 14 -15.12 13.93 3.19
CA ASP A 14 -14.13 13.49 4.16
C ASP A 14 -14.69 12.21 4.80
N TRP A 15 -14.28 11.07 4.26
CA TRP A 15 -14.80 9.77 4.66
C TRP A 15 -14.08 9.31 5.92
N ALA A 16 -14.83 8.65 6.81
CA ALA A 16 -14.29 8.16 8.07
C ALA A 16 -13.14 7.17 7.81
N ARG A 17 -11.91 7.63 8.06
CA ARG A 17 -10.72 6.78 8.01
C ARG A 17 -10.71 5.87 9.23
N ILE A 18 -10.19 4.67 9.05
CA ILE A 18 -9.91 3.78 10.17
C ILE A 18 -8.77 4.43 10.96
N ALA A 19 -8.99 4.71 12.24
CA ALA A 19 -7.93 5.16 13.13
C ALA A 19 -6.90 4.02 13.25
N VAL A 20 -5.66 4.30 12.87
CA VAL A 20 -4.55 3.35 12.98
C VAL A 20 -3.74 3.73 14.21
N ASP A 21 -3.70 2.82 15.20
CA ASP A 21 -2.78 2.96 16.33
C ASP A 21 -1.38 2.54 15.89
N THR A 22 -0.44 3.49 15.90
CA THR A 22 0.95 3.27 15.51
C THR A 22 1.89 3.05 16.69
N ALA A 23 1.38 2.80 17.90
CA ALA A 23 2.19 2.47 19.05
C ALA A 23 3.03 1.20 18.81
N ASP A 24 4.24 1.15 19.39
CA ASP A 24 5.25 0.09 19.12
C ASP A 24 4.80 -1.33 19.46
N GLN A 25 3.73 -1.49 20.25
CA GLN A 25 3.18 -2.79 20.64
C GLN A 25 1.75 -3.04 20.09
N GLY A 26 1.23 -2.15 19.24
CA GLY A 26 -0.09 -2.29 18.64
C GLY A 26 -0.11 -3.24 17.43
N ASP A 27 -1.32 -3.57 16.97
CA ASP A 27 -1.55 -4.43 15.80
C ASP A 27 -0.84 -3.91 14.55
N PHE A 28 -0.77 -2.58 14.37
CA PHE A 28 -0.01 -1.97 13.28
C PHE A 28 1.46 -2.33 13.33
N ALA A 29 2.09 -2.31 14.52
CA ALA A 29 3.51 -2.62 14.66
C ALA A 29 3.80 -4.09 14.31
N ALA A 30 2.89 -5.00 14.66
CA ALA A 30 2.97 -6.40 14.26
C ALA A 30 2.87 -6.57 12.74
N ILE A 31 1.86 -5.95 12.10
CA ILE A 31 1.66 -5.98 10.64
C ILE A 31 2.86 -5.36 9.93
N ASN A 32 3.36 -4.22 10.39
CA ASN A 32 4.51 -3.53 9.83
C ASN A 32 5.78 -4.39 9.91
N ARG A 33 5.98 -5.13 11.00
CA ARG A 33 7.12 -6.05 11.15
C ARG A 33 7.05 -7.20 10.13
N ILE A 34 5.86 -7.78 9.93
CA ILE A 34 5.64 -8.86 8.95
C ILE A 34 5.91 -8.34 7.53
N ALA A 35 5.32 -7.20 7.18
CA ALA A 35 5.52 -6.54 5.89
C ALA A 35 7.00 -6.22 5.63
N GLY A 36 7.68 -5.66 6.62
CA GLY A 36 9.12 -5.35 6.54
C GLY A 36 9.98 -6.60 6.36
N PHE A 37 9.62 -7.71 7.02
CA PHE A 37 10.31 -8.98 6.84
C PHE A 37 10.12 -9.55 5.43
N ALA A 38 8.90 -9.50 4.87
CA ALA A 38 8.62 -9.94 3.51
C ALA A 38 9.41 -9.11 2.48
N ALA A 39 9.33 -7.78 2.59
CA ALA A 39 10.06 -6.85 1.72
C ALA A 39 11.59 -7.07 1.79
N SER A 40 12.14 -7.23 2.99
CA SER A 40 13.57 -7.48 3.19
C SER A 40 14.00 -8.84 2.66
N SER A 41 13.18 -9.88 2.88
CA SER A 41 13.46 -11.23 2.38
C SER A 41 13.49 -11.25 0.86
N TRP A 42 12.58 -10.56 0.19
CA TRP A 42 12.66 -10.39 -1.26
C TRP A 42 13.91 -9.61 -1.66
N THR A 43 14.17 -8.48 -1.00
CA THR A 43 15.30 -7.60 -1.32
C THR A 43 16.64 -8.34 -1.28
N VAL A 44 16.82 -9.17 -0.27
CA VAL A 44 18.10 -9.80 0.08
C VAL A 44 18.22 -11.22 -0.47
N ASN A 45 17.17 -12.03 -0.39
CA ASN A 45 17.24 -13.48 -0.62
C ASN A 45 16.54 -13.92 -1.91
N SER A 46 15.74 -13.07 -2.56
CA SER A 46 15.09 -13.43 -3.82
C SER A 46 16.09 -13.43 -4.98
N PRO A 47 16.02 -14.40 -5.92
CA PRO A 47 16.77 -14.32 -7.18
C PRO A 47 16.37 -13.12 -8.04
N ASP A 48 15.21 -12.52 -7.77
CA ASP A 48 14.70 -11.33 -8.47
C ASP A 48 14.87 -10.05 -7.65
N GLY A 49 15.54 -10.09 -6.50
CA GLY A 49 15.75 -8.93 -5.63
C GLY A 49 16.89 -8.01 -6.10
N PRO A 50 16.91 -6.73 -5.67
CA PRO A 50 17.92 -5.73 -6.01
C PRO A 50 19.35 -6.09 -5.62
N LEU A 51 19.57 -6.94 -4.61
CA LEU A 51 20.93 -7.39 -4.24
C LEU A 51 21.46 -8.49 -5.16
N ALA A 52 20.56 -9.32 -5.73
CA ALA A 52 20.93 -10.35 -6.68
C ALA A 52 21.00 -9.81 -8.12
N LYS A 53 20.15 -8.84 -8.45
CA LYS A 53 20.06 -8.21 -9.77
C LYS A 53 20.00 -6.69 -9.63
N PRO A 54 20.98 -5.94 -10.18
CA PRO A 54 20.91 -4.47 -10.18
C PRO A 54 19.62 -3.99 -10.85
N MET A 55 18.88 -3.13 -10.17
CA MET A 55 17.63 -2.55 -10.69
C MET A 55 17.49 -1.08 -10.27
N PRO A 56 16.70 -0.27 -11.01
CA PRO A 56 16.38 1.09 -10.62
C PRO A 56 15.68 1.15 -9.26
N LEU A 57 15.96 2.19 -8.47
CA LEU A 57 15.37 2.37 -7.13
C LEU A 57 13.84 2.27 -7.14
N MET A 58 13.18 2.84 -8.15
CA MET A 58 11.72 2.76 -8.29
C MET A 58 11.23 1.31 -8.41
N GLN A 59 11.91 0.48 -9.20
CA GLN A 59 11.56 -0.95 -9.33
C GLN A 59 11.83 -1.72 -8.04
N ALA A 60 12.90 -1.38 -7.32
CA ALA A 60 13.20 -1.98 -6.03
C ALA A 60 12.12 -1.67 -4.99
N VAL A 61 11.64 -0.42 -4.95
CA VAL A 61 10.54 -0.02 -4.07
C VAL A 61 9.24 -0.71 -4.46
N ASP A 62 8.90 -0.73 -5.76
CA ASP A 62 7.68 -1.39 -6.25
C ASP A 62 7.68 -2.89 -5.94
N GLY A 63 8.81 -3.56 -6.14
CA GLY A 63 8.97 -4.98 -5.80
C GLY A 63 8.84 -5.25 -4.30
N ALA A 64 9.49 -4.45 -3.46
CA ALA A 64 9.40 -4.59 -2.01
C ALA A 64 7.96 -4.39 -1.50
N VAL A 65 7.25 -3.39 -2.02
CA VAL A 65 5.83 -3.13 -1.69
C VAL A 65 4.94 -4.28 -2.15
N ARG A 66 5.16 -4.80 -3.38
CA ARG A 66 4.41 -5.93 -3.92
C ARG A 66 4.51 -7.16 -3.01
N GLU A 67 5.72 -7.52 -2.58
CA GLU A 67 5.94 -8.70 -1.74
C GLU A 67 5.35 -8.54 -0.34
N ALA A 68 5.47 -7.35 0.25
CA ALA A 68 4.81 -7.05 1.51
C ALA A 68 3.28 -7.22 1.40
N LEU A 69 2.66 -6.69 0.35
CA LEU A 69 1.21 -6.82 0.14
C LEU A 69 0.77 -8.25 -0.09
N LEU A 70 1.49 -9.02 -0.92
CA LEU A 70 1.19 -10.44 -1.15
C LEU A 70 1.20 -11.22 0.16
N HIS A 71 2.22 -11.04 0.99
CA HIS A 71 2.33 -11.78 2.23
C HIS A 71 1.22 -11.42 3.25
N LEU A 72 0.84 -10.15 3.33
CA LEU A 72 -0.28 -9.73 4.17
C LEU A 72 -1.63 -10.28 3.67
N LEU A 73 -1.81 -10.42 2.35
CA LEU A 73 -3.00 -11.05 1.75
C LEU A 73 -3.04 -12.56 2.03
N GLU A 74 -1.92 -13.26 1.87
CA GLU A 74 -1.79 -14.70 2.13
C GLU A 74 -2.13 -15.04 3.60
N LEU A 75 -1.74 -14.17 4.53
CA LEU A 75 -2.05 -14.31 5.96
C LEU A 75 -3.50 -13.88 6.31
N GLY A 76 -4.26 -13.36 5.35
CA GLY A 76 -5.62 -12.85 5.57
C GLY A 76 -5.69 -11.61 6.46
N LEU A 77 -4.57 -10.88 6.61
CA LEU A 77 -4.48 -9.67 7.44
C LEU A 77 -5.06 -8.44 6.73
N ILE A 78 -5.00 -8.43 5.41
CA ILE A 78 -5.62 -7.42 4.56
C ILE A 78 -6.49 -8.10 3.50
N ASP A 79 -7.47 -7.36 2.98
CA ASP A 79 -8.37 -7.77 1.91
C ASP A 79 -8.39 -6.69 0.81
N ILE A 80 -8.57 -7.08 -0.45
CA ILE A 80 -8.70 -6.15 -1.56
C ILE A 80 -10.18 -5.84 -1.78
N ASP A 81 -10.63 -4.75 -1.17
CA ASP A 81 -11.97 -4.23 -1.40
C ASP A 81 -12.00 -3.37 -2.67
N THR A 82 -12.24 -4.03 -3.80
CA THR A 82 -12.25 -3.37 -5.13
C THR A 82 -13.29 -2.27 -5.22
N ASP A 83 -14.47 -2.43 -4.62
CA ASP A 83 -15.53 -1.41 -4.61
C ASP A 83 -15.06 -0.12 -3.90
N ARG A 84 -14.37 -0.25 -2.76
CA ARG A 84 -13.74 0.89 -2.08
C ARG A 84 -12.65 1.55 -2.91
N LEU A 85 -11.84 0.73 -3.57
CA LEU A 85 -10.75 1.16 -4.45
C LEU A 85 -11.27 2.08 -5.56
N TRP A 86 -12.39 1.70 -6.19
CA TRP A 86 -13.05 2.49 -7.23
C TRP A 86 -13.79 3.73 -6.69
N ALA A 87 -14.37 3.62 -5.48
CA ALA A 87 -15.10 4.72 -4.85
C ALA A 87 -14.18 5.81 -4.27
N ALA A 88 -12.91 5.50 -3.98
CA ALA A 88 -11.96 6.45 -3.39
C ALA A 88 -11.45 7.47 -4.44
N HIS A 89 -12.08 8.65 -4.54
CA HIS A 89 -11.67 9.67 -5.53
C HIS A 89 -10.24 10.22 -5.31
N SER A 90 -9.74 10.22 -4.07
CA SER A 90 -8.35 10.58 -3.74
C SER A 90 -7.33 9.50 -4.10
N TRP A 91 -7.75 8.44 -4.80
CA TRP A 91 -6.85 7.40 -5.31
C TRP A 91 -5.72 8.07 -6.12
N PRO A 92 -4.44 7.83 -5.79
CA PRO A 92 -3.32 8.54 -6.42
C PRO A 92 -3.32 8.45 -7.95
N MET A 93 -3.89 7.39 -8.53
CA MET A 93 -3.99 7.22 -9.99
C MET A 93 -5.07 8.09 -10.65
N HIS A 94 -5.99 8.69 -9.89
CA HIS A 94 -7.03 9.59 -10.39
C HIS A 94 -6.58 11.07 -10.39
N ARG A 95 -5.40 11.37 -9.85
CA ARG A 95 -4.82 12.71 -9.96
C ARG A 95 -4.53 12.96 -11.44
N PRO A 96 -5.09 14.02 -12.06
CA PRO A 96 -4.63 14.42 -13.38
C PRO A 96 -3.12 14.61 -13.27
N ARG A 97 -2.37 14.00 -14.19
CA ARG A 97 -0.97 14.36 -14.39
C ARG A 97 -0.99 15.85 -14.72
N ASN A 98 -0.72 16.69 -13.74
CA ASN A 98 -0.43 18.09 -14.00
C ASN A 98 0.89 18.10 -14.76
N HIS A 99 0.77 17.99 -16.08
CA HIS A 99 1.81 18.40 -17.01
C HIS A 99 2.13 19.84 -16.66
N HIS A 100 3.35 20.09 -16.20
CA HIS A 100 3.99 21.38 -16.39
C HIS A 100 4.04 21.64 -17.91
N ALA A 101 2.96 22.22 -18.40
CA ALA A 101 2.85 22.83 -19.71
C ALA A 101 2.09 24.13 -19.49
N LYS A 102 2.79 25.12 -18.92
CA LYS A 102 2.54 26.56 -19.09
C LYS A 102 3.47 27.34 -18.16
N GLU A 103 4.70 27.55 -18.59
CA GLU A 103 5.47 28.80 -18.48
C GLU A 103 6.36 28.78 -19.73
N ALA A 104 5.93 29.39 -20.83
CA ALA A 104 6.09 30.80 -21.22
C ALA A 104 7.21 30.91 -22.27
#